data_AF-A0AAP0P8N6-F1
#
_entry.id   AF-A0AAP0P8N6-F1
#
_cell.length_a   1.000
_cell.length_b   1.000
_cell.length_c   1.000
_cell.angle_alpha   90.00
_cell.angle_beta   90.00
_cell.angle_gamma   90.00
#
_symmetry.space_group_name_H-M   'P 1'
#
loop_
_entity.id
_entity.type
_entity.pdbx_description
1 polymer ?
#
loop_
_entity_poly.entity_id
_entity_poly.type
_entity_poly.pdbx_seq_one_letter_code
_entity_poly.pdbx_strand_id
1 'polypeptide(L)'
;MKKIEGWNSDIFTMSHIPEKYRLFVSKFVRRVVIARMAESPDIANAYHLKLKEAYEIEEQLKDLDVLTSSEEQLLELLDEVEKQLSEKAYVAGDEYTMADTMLIPVLALIELLELEENTFWLDPE
;
A
#
# COMPACT_ATOMS: atom_id res chain seq x y z
N MET A 1 -16.13 -4.09 -1.30
CA MET A 1 -15.11 -4.98 -0.71
C MET A 1 -14.10 -5.48 -1.73
N LYS A 2 -14.50 -6.24 -2.77
CA LYS A 2 -13.56 -6.71 -3.82
C LYS A 2 -12.73 -5.62 -4.50
N LYS A 3 -13.23 -4.37 -4.56
CA LYS A 3 -12.50 -3.22 -5.13
C LYS A 3 -11.41 -2.68 -4.20
N ILE A 4 -11.70 -2.53 -2.89
CA ILE A 4 -10.69 -2.15 -1.89
C ILE A 4 -9.59 -3.23 -1.83
N GLU A 5 -9.99 -4.51 -1.83
CA GLU A 5 -9.04 -5.64 -1.90
C GLU A 5 -8.31 -5.76 -3.25
N GLY A 6 -8.86 -5.14 -4.30
CA GLY A 6 -8.30 -5.17 -5.65
C GLY A 6 -7.31 -4.03 -5.93
N TRP A 7 -7.33 -2.98 -5.09
CA TRP A 7 -6.36 -1.90 -5.15
C TRP A 7 -5.10 -2.28 -4.34
N ASN A 8 -3.94 -2.23 -4.99
CA ASN A 8 -2.68 -2.53 -4.31
C ASN A 8 -2.12 -1.27 -3.64
N SER A 9 -2.40 -1.13 -2.34
CA SER A 9 -1.90 0.00 -1.54
C SER A 9 -0.38 0.08 -1.47
N ASP A 10 0.36 -1.01 -1.68
CA ASP A 10 1.82 -1.02 -1.56
C ASP A 10 2.47 -0.20 -2.68
N ILE A 11 1.93 -0.25 -3.90
CA ILE A 11 2.42 0.54 -5.04
C ILE A 11 2.26 2.02 -4.76
N PHE A 12 1.05 2.43 -4.38
CA PHE A 12 0.74 3.82 -4.01
C PHE A 12 1.62 4.30 -2.84
N THR A 13 1.70 3.52 -1.77
CA THR A 13 2.50 3.89 -0.59
C THR A 13 3.97 4.07 -0.95
N MET A 14 4.54 3.12 -1.70
CA MET A 14 5.96 3.16 -2.02
C MET A 14 6.30 4.23 -3.06
N SER A 15 5.39 4.59 -3.97
CA SER A 15 5.60 5.68 -4.92
C SER A 15 5.64 7.05 -4.24
N HIS A 16 4.84 7.23 -3.19
CA HIS A 16 4.71 8.49 -2.43
C HIS A 16 5.73 8.63 -1.29
N ILE A 17 6.52 7.60 -0.98
CA ILE A 17 7.62 7.68 -0.01
C ILE A 17 8.94 8.05 -0.74
N PRO A 18 9.78 8.93 -0.17
CA PRO A 18 11.09 9.25 -0.72
C PRO A 18 11.95 8.01 -0.95
N GLU A 19 12.68 7.98 -2.06
CA GLU A 19 13.49 6.82 -2.47
C GLU A 19 14.45 6.32 -1.36
N LYS A 20 15.02 7.25 -0.57
CA LYS A 20 15.91 6.93 0.57
C LYS A 20 15.28 6.07 1.65
N TYR A 21 13.95 6.06 1.75
CA TYR A 21 13.19 5.29 2.75
C TYR A 21 12.51 4.06 2.16
N ARG A 22 12.53 3.88 0.82
CA ARG A 22 12.02 2.68 0.18
C ARG A 22 12.90 1.49 0.59
N LEU A 23 12.31 0.51 1.27
CA LEU A 23 13.02 -0.67 1.75
C LEU A 23 13.26 -1.64 0.58
N PHE A 24 14.32 -1.39 -0.18
CA PHE A 24 14.75 -2.30 -1.24
C PHE A 24 15.30 -3.61 -0.66
N VAL A 25 15.08 -4.73 -1.37
CA VAL A 25 15.63 -6.03 -0.99
C VAL A 25 17.13 -6.04 -1.27
N SER A 26 17.90 -5.59 -0.29
CA SER A 26 19.36 -5.59 -0.39
C SER A 26 19.94 -7.00 -0.53
N LYS A 27 21.17 -7.08 -1.04
CA LYS A 27 21.93 -8.33 -1.08
C LYS A 27 22.07 -8.99 0.30
N PHE A 28 22.13 -8.18 1.37
CA PHE A 28 22.16 -8.68 2.74
C PHE A 28 20.83 -9.33 3.11
N VAL A 29 19.71 -8.63 2.92
CA VAL A 29 18.36 -9.14 3.20
C VAL A 29 18.10 -10.44 2.44
N ARG A 30 18.45 -10.49 1.15
CA ARG A 30 18.32 -11.71 0.33
C ARG A 30 19.08 -12.90 0.94
N ARG A 31 20.31 -12.70 1.41
CA ARG A 31 21.11 -13.76 2.04
C ARG A 31 20.50 -14.22 3.36
N VAL A 32 19.99 -13.30 4.17
CA VAL A 32 19.29 -13.62 5.42
C VAL A 32 18.04 -14.46 5.13
N VAL A 33 17.23 -14.05 4.15
CA VAL A 33 16.03 -14.78 3.74
C VAL A 33 16.38 -16.20 3.28
N ILE A 34 17.41 -16.37 2.44
CA ILE A 34 17.87 -17.69 1.98
C ILE A 34 18.34 -18.56 3.15
N ALA A 35 19.10 -17.99 4.10
CA ALA A 35 19.54 -18.73 5.28
C ALA A 35 18.33 -19.19 6.13
N ARG A 36 17.33 -18.32 6.32
CA ARG A 36 16.11 -18.64 7.07
C ARG A 36 15.25 -19.70 6.39
N MET A 37 15.17 -19.68 5.06
CA MET A 37 14.52 -20.76 4.30
C MET A 37 15.19 -22.11 4.54
N ALA A 38 16.52 -22.16 4.63
CA ALA A 38 17.26 -23.38 4.90
C ALA A 38 17.09 -23.87 6.36
N GLU A 39 17.00 -22.94 7.31
CA GLU A 39 16.78 -23.21 8.73
C GLU A 39 15.33 -23.62 9.05
N SER A 40 14.35 -23.14 8.27
CA SER A 40 12.91 -23.38 8.49
C SER A 40 12.21 -23.81 7.19
N PRO A 41 12.37 -25.08 6.77
CA PRO A 41 11.83 -25.59 5.51
C PRO A 41 10.28 -25.54 5.43
N ASP A 42 9.61 -25.60 6.58
CA ASP A 42 8.16 -25.54 6.74
C ASP A 42 7.55 -24.21 6.26
N ILE A 43 8.28 -23.10 6.43
CA ILE A 43 7.87 -21.75 6.00
C ILE A 43 8.71 -21.21 4.83
N ALA A 44 9.61 -22.01 4.27
CA ALA A 44 10.48 -21.58 3.18
C ALA A 44 9.70 -21.05 1.96
N ASN A 45 8.55 -21.64 1.66
CA ASN A 45 7.69 -21.17 0.57
C ASN A 45 7.11 -19.77 0.84
N ALA A 46 6.73 -19.46 2.09
CA ALA A 46 6.23 -18.14 2.47
C ALA A 46 7.32 -17.07 2.32
N TYR A 47 8.56 -17.38 2.73
CA TYR A 47 9.70 -16.52 2.47
C TYR A 47 9.94 -16.31 0.98
N HIS A 48 9.76 -17.34 0.16
CA HIS A 48 10.01 -17.26 -1.29
C HIS A 48 8.98 -16.35 -1.95
N LEU A 49 7.71 -16.51 -1.59
CA LEU A 49 6.63 -15.66 -2.06
C LEU A 49 6.86 -14.20 -1.67
N LYS A 50 7.18 -13.92 -0.40
CA LYS A 50 7.44 -12.55 0.07
C LYS A 50 8.64 -11.90 -0.63
N LEU A 51 9.69 -12.67 -0.89
CA LEU A 51 10.85 -12.19 -1.63
C LEU A 51 10.50 -11.87 -3.10
N LYS A 52 9.65 -12.71 -3.72
CA LYS A 52 9.16 -12.51 -5.09
C LYS A 52 8.28 -11.26 -5.17
N GLU A 53 7.32 -11.10 -4.27
CA GLU A 53 6.44 -9.92 -4.18
C GLU A 53 7.26 -8.63 -4.07
N ALA A 54 8.29 -8.60 -3.22
CA ALA A 54 9.14 -7.43 -3.07
C ALA A 54 9.90 -7.06 -4.35
N TYR A 55 10.38 -8.05 -5.12
CA TYR A 55 10.99 -7.79 -6.43
C TYR A 55 9.99 -7.32 -7.48
N GLU A 56 8.76 -7.84 -7.45
CA GLU A 56 7.69 -7.42 -8.35
C GLU A 56 7.29 -5.96 -8.09
N ILE A 57 7.15 -5.56 -6.82
CA ILE A 57 6.89 -4.17 -6.44
C ILE A 57 8.05 -3.26 -6.87
N GLU A 58 9.31 -3.64 -6.62
CA GLU A 58 10.47 -2.86 -7.10
C GLU A 58 10.47 -2.61 -8.61
N GLU A 59 10.03 -3.60 -9.39
CA GLU A 59 9.94 -3.46 -10.84
C GLU A 59 8.76 -2.58 -11.25
N GLN A 60 7.60 -2.78 -10.63
CA GLN A 60 6.40 -1.96 -10.84
C GLN A 60 6.61 -0.48 -10.52
N LEU A 61 7.42 -0.16 -9.51
CA LEU A 61 7.74 1.23 -9.13
C LEU A 61 8.54 1.99 -10.20
N LYS A 62 9.09 1.31 -11.22
CA LYS A 62 9.78 1.93 -12.35
C LYS A 62 8.83 2.24 -13.51
N ASP A 63 7.63 1.68 -13.49
CA ASP A 63 6.65 1.77 -14.56
C ASP A 63 5.64 2.89 -14.25
N LEU A 64 5.76 4.01 -14.96
CA LEU A 64 4.89 5.17 -14.79
C LEU A 64 3.41 4.85 -15.07
N ASP A 65 3.14 3.92 -15.98
CA ASP A 65 1.76 3.54 -16.30
C ASP A 65 1.12 2.78 -15.13
N VAL A 66 1.92 1.96 -14.43
CA VAL A 66 1.48 1.25 -13.22
C VAL A 66 1.22 2.22 -12.07
N LEU A 67 2.08 3.22 -11.88
CA LEU A 67 1.87 4.25 -10.85
C LEU A 67 0.60 5.05 -11.11
N THR A 68 0.45 5.54 -12.34
CA THR A 68 -0.72 6.32 -12.76
C THR A 68 -2.01 5.50 -12.61
N SER A 69 -2.01 4.25 -13.06
CA SER A 69 -3.16 3.37 -12.91
C SER A 69 -3.52 3.10 -11.44
N SER A 70 -2.51 2.99 -10.56
CA SER A 70 -2.74 2.82 -9.11
C SER A 70 -3.41 4.05 -8.49
N GLU A 71 -3.07 5.26 -8.93
CA GLU A 71 -3.71 6.50 -8.48
C GLU A 71 -5.14 6.63 -9.03
N GLU A 72 -5.35 6.34 -10.32
CA GLU A 72 -6.67 6.35 -10.94
C GLU A 72 -7.64 5.38 -10.24
N GLN A 73 -7.18 4.17 -9.91
CA GLN A 73 -7.97 3.20 -9.15
C GLN A 73 -8.37 3.69 -7.75
N LEU A 74 -7.48 4.44 -7.09
CA LEU A 74 -7.77 5.04 -5.80
C LEU A 74 -8.83 6.15 -5.95
N LEU A 75 -8.68 7.03 -6.94
CA LEU A 75 -9.66 8.09 -7.22
C LEU A 75 -11.05 7.50 -7.52
N GLU A 76 -11.13 6.48 -8.38
CA GLU A 76 -12.40 5.80 -8.67
C GLU A 76 -13.04 5.20 -7.41
N LEU A 77 -12.22 4.64 -6.51
CA LEU A 77 -12.70 4.10 -5.23
C LEU A 77 -13.27 5.21 -4.35
N LEU A 78 -12.57 6.35 -4.24
CA LEU A 78 -12.99 7.50 -3.43
C LEU A 78 -14.24 8.16 -3.98
N ASP A 79 -14.35 8.34 -5.30
CA ASP A 79 -15.54 8.87 -5.97
C ASP A 79 -16.77 7.98 -5.69
N GLU A 80 -16.61 6.66 -5.70
CA GLU A 80 -17.69 5.73 -5.37
C GLU A 80 -18.11 5.84 -3.90
N VAL A 81 -17.14 5.96 -3.00
CA VAL A 81 -17.39 6.16 -1.56
C VAL A 81 -18.12 7.49 -1.32
N GLU A 82 -17.66 8.58 -1.93
CA GLU A 82 -18.30 9.89 -1.82
C GLU A 82 -19.74 9.84 -2.32
N LYS A 83 -19.97 9.22 -3.48
CA LYS A 83 -21.32 9.02 -4.02
C LYS A 83 -22.21 8.26 -3.04
N GLN A 84 -21.72 7.16 -2.47
CA GLN A 84 -22.48 6.35 -1.52
C GLN A 84 -22.84 7.15 -0.26
N LEU A 85 -21.87 7.89 0.30
CA LEU A 85 -22.07 8.72 1.49
C LEU A 85 -22.90 9.99 1.24
N SER A 86 -23.02 10.44 -0.02
CA SER A 86 -23.93 11.53 -0.38
C SER A 86 -25.40 11.13 -0.30
N GLU A 87 -25.69 9.83 -0.47
CA GLU A 87 -27.05 9.26 -0.51
C GLU A 87 -27.43 8.53 0.79
N LYS A 88 -26.44 8.07 1.57
CA LYS A 88 -26.61 7.15 2.70
C LYS A 88 -25.76 7.56 3.90
N ALA A 89 -26.11 7.06 5.09
CA ALA A 89 -25.38 7.38 6.31
C ALA A 89 -23.98 6.74 6.41
N TYR A 90 -23.79 5.59 5.76
CA TYR A 90 -22.55 4.80 5.77
C TYR A 90 -22.25 4.25 4.39
N VAL A 91 -21.02 3.79 4.16
CA VAL A 91 -20.52 3.36 2.85
C VAL A 91 -21.44 2.28 2.26
N ALA A 92 -21.81 1.28 3.06
CA ALA A 92 -22.62 0.16 2.58
C ALA A 92 -24.14 0.30 2.78
N GLY A 93 -24.66 1.43 3.27
CA GLY A 93 -26.08 1.52 3.67
C GLY A 93 -26.37 2.54 4.76
N ASP A 94 -27.47 2.31 5.47
CA ASP A 94 -27.88 3.14 6.61
C ASP A 94 -27.31 2.65 7.96
N GLU A 95 -26.54 1.56 7.94
CA GLU A 95 -25.88 1.00 9.11
C GLU A 95 -24.36 0.92 8.89
N TYR A 96 -23.60 1.08 9.98
CA TYR A 96 -22.16 0.93 9.98
C TYR A 96 -21.76 -0.52 9.72
N THR A 97 -20.77 -0.73 8.85
CA THR A 97 -20.32 -2.07 8.46
C THR A 97 -18.79 -2.16 8.41
N MET A 98 -18.31 -3.36 8.08
CA MET A 98 -16.90 -3.60 7.80
C MET A 98 -16.35 -2.73 6.66
N ALA A 99 -17.19 -2.27 5.72
CA ALA A 99 -16.75 -1.39 4.64
C ALA A 99 -16.23 -0.06 5.19
N ASP A 100 -16.95 0.51 6.16
CA ASP A 100 -16.58 1.74 6.85
C ASP A 100 -15.28 1.55 7.65
N THR A 101 -15.12 0.41 8.33
CA THR A 101 -13.88 0.09 9.05
C THR A 101 -12.68 -0.04 8.11
N MET A 102 -12.84 -0.70 6.96
CA MET A 102 -11.75 -0.92 6.00
C MET A 102 -11.40 0.34 5.19
N LEU A 103 -12.30 1.31 5.10
CA LEU A 103 -12.03 2.60 4.48
C LEU A 103 -11.09 3.47 5.34
N ILE A 104 -11.19 3.38 6.67
CA ILE A 104 -10.36 4.17 7.59
C ILE A 104 -8.85 4.09 7.30
N PRO A 105 -8.22 2.91 7.20
CA PRO A 105 -6.79 2.83 6.92
C PRO A 105 -6.40 3.40 5.54
N VAL A 106 -7.31 3.37 4.55
CA VAL A 106 -7.07 4.00 3.24
C VAL A 106 -7.04 5.52 3.37
N LEU A 107 -8.03 6.10 4.07
CA LEU A 107 -8.06 7.55 4.32
C LEU A 107 -6.87 8.02 5.16
N ALA A 108 -6.51 7.26 6.19
CA ALA A 108 -5.35 7.57 7.03
C ALA A 108 -4.02 7.50 6.23
N LEU A 109 -3.92 6.58 5.27
CA LEU A 109 -2.77 6.47 4.38
C LEU A 109 -2.65 7.69 3.46
N ILE A 110 -3.76 8.14 2.87
CA ILE A 110 -3.80 9.35 2.05
C ILE A 110 -3.35 10.55 2.87
N GLU A 111 -3.96 10.78 4.03
CA GLU A 111 -3.60 11.88 4.94
C GLU A 111 -2.12 11.85 5.33
N LEU A 112 -1.56 10.65 5.56
CA LEU A 112 -0.14 10.50 5.92
C LEU A 112 0.79 10.86 4.75
N LEU A 113 0.40 10.54 3.52
CA LEU A 113 1.24 10.70 2.33
C LEU A 113 1.06 12.06 1.64
N GLU A 114 -0.09 12.72 1.79
CA GLU A 114 -0.35 14.09 1.29
C GLU A 114 0.40 15.19 2.07
N LEU A 115 1.11 14.85 3.16
CA LEU A 115 1.85 15.80 4.00
C LEU A 115 3.29 16.13 3.51
N GLU A 116 3.75 15.64 2.36
CA GLU A 116 5.10 16.00 1.86
C GLU A 116 5.23 17.44 1.34
N GLU A 117 4.14 18.21 1.13
CA GLU A 117 4.29 19.66 0.92
C GLU A 117 4.51 20.44 2.22
N ASN A 118 4.32 19.85 3.42
CA ASN A 118 4.37 20.61 4.68
C ASN A 118 5.08 19.95 5.88
N THR A 119 5.65 18.76 5.76
CA THR A 119 6.45 18.15 6.84
C THR A 119 7.95 18.42 6.66
N PHE A 120 8.27 19.70 6.47
CA PHE A 120 9.58 20.28 6.80
C PHE A 120 9.82 20.33 8.33
N TRP A 121 8.82 19.94 9.13
CA TRP A 121 8.87 19.95 10.58
C TRP A 121 9.25 18.58 11.10
N LEU A 122 10.55 18.31 11.15
CA LEU A 122 11.25 17.65 12.26
C LEU A 122 12.76 17.67 11.91
N ASP A 123 13.31 18.88 11.77
CA ASP A 123 14.75 19.10 11.98
C ASP A 123 15.01 18.96 13.49
N PRO A 124 15.88 18.03 13.95
CA PRO A 124 16.35 18.05 15.32
C PRO A 124 17.45 19.12 15.45
N GLU A 125 17.18 20.17 16.25
CA GLU A 125 18.25 20.99 16.85
C GLU A 125 19.18 20.14 17.73
#